data_AF-W1X0J4-F1
#
_entry.id   AF-W1X0J4-F1
#
_cell.length_a   1.000
_cell.length_b   1.000
_cell.length_c   1.000
_cell.angle_alpha   90.00
_cell.angle_beta   90.00
_cell.angle_gamma   90.00
#
_symmetry.space_group_name_H-M   'P 1'
#
loop_
_entity.id
_entity.type
_entity.pdbx_description
1 polymer ?
#
loop_
_entity_poly.entity_id
_entity_poly.type
_entity_poly.pdbx_seq_one_letter_code
_entity_poly.pdbx_strand_id
1 'polypeptide(L)' 'DAVTAKEFLRRPEVSYQDVVAFIGPAAEDLDDKIIELIETEIKYEGYISKAMDQVAKMKRMEEKRIPA' A
#
# COMPACT_ATOMS: atom_id res chain seq x y z
N ASP A 1 -17.68 -5.14 15.82
CA ASP A 1 -16.29 -4.83 15.44
C ASP A 1 -16.21 -3.51 14.71
N ALA A 2 -15.24 -2.68 15.08
CA ALA A 2 -14.92 -1.45 14.36
C ALA A 2 -13.93 -1.78 13.23
N VAL A 3 -14.13 -1.16 12.07
CA VAL A 3 -13.24 -1.29 10.90
C VAL A 3 -12.51 0.04 10.73
N THR A 4 -11.20 -0.01 10.53
CA THR A 4 -10.42 1.21 10.25
C THR A 4 -10.61 1.67 8.81
N ALA A 5 -10.43 2.97 8.54
CA ALA A 5 -10.46 3.52 7.18
C ALA A 5 -9.47 2.79 6.23
N LYS A 6 -8.27 2.43 6.75
CA LYS A 6 -7.28 1.64 6.01
C LYS A 6 -7.81 0.26 5.62
N GLU A 7 -8.43 -0.45 6.56
CA GLU A 7 -8.99 -1.78 6.27
C GLU A 7 -10.15 -1.73 5.29
N PHE A 8 -10.94 -0.66 5.32
CA PHE A 8 -12.01 -0.47 4.34
C PHE A 8 -11.43 -0.20 2.93
N LEU A 9 -10.41 0.65 2.84
CA LEU A 9 -9.76 1.02 1.58
C LEU A 9 -8.92 -0.11 0.93
N ARG A 10 -8.57 -1.16 1.69
CA ARG A 10 -7.94 -2.36 1.13
C ARG A 10 -8.82 -3.13 0.15
N ARG A 11 -10.14 -2.88 0.16
CA ARG A 11 -11.06 -3.53 -0.77
C ARG A 11 -10.87 -2.94 -2.18
N PRO A 12 -10.66 -3.78 -3.22
CA PRO A 12 -10.39 -3.28 -4.58
C PRO A 12 -11.45 -2.31 -5.11
N GLU A 13 -12.71 -2.56 -4.76
CA GLU A 13 -13.89 -1.80 -5.17
C GLU A 13 -14.14 -0.52 -4.38
N VAL A 14 -13.37 -0.27 -3.31
CA VAL A 14 -13.53 0.91 -2.45
C VAL A 14 -12.51 1.98 -2.85
N SER A 15 -13.00 3.19 -3.09
CA SER A 15 -12.16 4.38 -3.29
C SER A 15 -11.99 5.18 -1.99
N TYR A 16 -11.02 6.08 -1.97
CA TYR A 16 -10.84 7.05 -0.89
C TYR A 16 -12.10 7.90 -0.68
N GLN A 17 -12.80 8.25 -1.76
CA GLN A 17 -14.04 9.03 -1.67
C GLN A 17 -15.17 8.22 -1.00
N ASP A 18 -15.25 6.91 -1.23
CA ASP A 18 -16.20 6.04 -0.53
C ASP A 18 -15.88 5.97 0.98
N VAL A 19 -14.60 5.94 1.33
CA VAL A 19 -14.14 6.00 2.73
C VAL A 19 -14.56 7.32 3.38
N VAL A 20 -14.33 8.45 2.71
CA VAL A 20 -14.72 9.78 3.20
C VAL A 20 -16.25 9.89 3.36
N ALA A 21 -17.01 9.39 2.39
CA ALA A 21 -18.47 9.40 2.45
C ALA A 21 -19.02 8.57 3.62
N PHE A 22 -18.33 7.50 4.02
CA PHE A 22 -18.78 6.60 5.08
C PHE A 22 -18.27 6.99 6.48
N ILE A 23 -17.02 7.47 6.58
CA ILE A 23 -16.31 7.68 7.85
C ILE A 23 -16.12 9.17 8.19
N GLY A 24 -16.20 10.05 7.18
CA GLY A 24 -15.93 11.48 7.29
C GLY A 24 -14.61 11.89 6.64
N PRO A 25 -14.41 13.20 6.41
CA PRO A 25 -13.22 13.73 5.75
C PRO A 25 -11.97 13.58 6.63
N ALA A 26 -10.81 13.62 5.98
CA ALA A 26 -9.53 13.78 6.67
C ALA A 26 -9.46 15.15 7.36
N ALA A 27 -8.51 15.28 8.29
CA ALA A 27 -8.29 16.53 9.02
C ALA A 27 -7.77 17.67 8.11
N GLU A 28 -7.20 17.32 6.97
CA GLU A 28 -6.64 18.24 5.98
C GLU A 28 -7.15 17.89 4.59
N ASP A 29 -7.19 18.90 3.72
CA ASP A 29 -7.49 18.72 2.31
C ASP A 29 -6.28 18.09 1.61
N LEU A 30 -6.50 16.93 1.00
CA LEU A 30 -5.48 16.22 0.24
C LEU A 30 -5.67 16.48 -1.24
N ASP A 31 -4.56 16.70 -1.95
CA ASP A 31 -4.59 16.76 -3.40
C ASP A 31 -4.83 15.39 -4.03
N ASP A 32 -5.33 15.37 -5.26
CA ASP A 32 -5.69 14.15 -5.99
C ASP A 32 -4.51 13.17 -6.12
N LYS A 33 -3.28 13.69 -6.23
CA LYS A 33 -2.08 12.86 -6.37
C LYS A 33 -1.73 12.17 -5.06
N ILE A 34 -1.90 12.84 -3.93
CA ILE A 34 -1.75 12.23 -2.61
C ILE A 34 -2.84 11.19 -2.38
N ILE A 35 -4.09 11.47 -2.77
CA ILE A 35 -5.17 10.49 -2.69
C ILE A 35 -4.85 9.24 -3.52
N GLU A 36 -4.42 9.40 -4.77
CA GLU A 36 -4.00 8.29 -5.65
C GLU A 36 -2.87 7.47 -5.05
N LEU A 37 -1.87 8.14 -4.45
CA LEU A 37 -0.76 7.47 -3.77
C LEU A 37 -1.25 6.63 -2.59
N ILE A 38 -2.13 7.18 -1.75
CA ILE A 38 -2.72 6.48 -0.61
C ILE A 38 -3.48 5.23 -1.06
N GLU A 39 -4.32 5.34 -2.10
CA GLU A 39 -5.04 4.20 -2.65
C GLU A 39 -4.08 3.13 -3.16
N THR A 40 -3.06 3.53 -3.90
CA THR A 40 -2.06 2.63 -4.47
C THR A 40 -1.30 1.88 -3.37
N GLU A 41 -0.76 2.61 -2.39
CA GLU A 41 0.02 2.00 -1.31
C GLU A 41 -0.82 1.03 -0.48
N ILE A 42 -2.06 1.38 -0.15
CA ILE A 42 -2.92 0.53 0.68
C ILE A 42 -3.42 -0.69 -0.09
N LYS A 43 -3.89 -0.52 -1.33
CA LYS A 43 -4.41 -1.64 -2.14
C LYS A 43 -3.32 -2.64 -2.52
N TYR A 44 -2.10 -2.15 -2.74
CA TYR A 44 -0.98 -2.98 -3.19
C TYR A 44 0.04 -3.32 -2.10
N GLU A 45 -0.17 -2.93 -0.83
CA GLU A 45 0.72 -3.17 0.31
C GLU A 45 1.33 -4.59 0.32
N GLY A 46 0.47 -5.62 0.17
CA GLY A 46 0.91 -7.02 0.17
C GLY A 46 1.72 -7.43 -1.06
N TYR A 47 1.43 -6.86 -2.24
CA TYR A 47 2.18 -7.12 -3.46
C TYR A 47 3.54 -6.42 -3.43
N ILE A 48 3.56 -5.16 -2.98
CA ILE A 48 4.77 -4.36 -2.80
C ILE A 48 5.70 -5.07 -1.82
N SER A 49 5.18 -5.51 -0.67
CA SER A 49 5.97 -6.26 0.32
C SER A 49 6.58 -7.53 -0.28
N LYS A 50 5.81 -8.33 -1.04
CA LYS A 50 6.34 -9.53 -1.72
C LYS A 50 7.43 -9.20 -2.74
N ALA A 51 7.25 -8.13 -3.52
CA ALA A 51 8.25 -7.69 -4.49
C ALA A 51 9.55 -7.26 -3.79
N MET A 52 9.44 -6.52 -2.68
CA MET A 52 10.59 -6.09 -1.88
C MET A 52 11.34 -7.27 -1.26
N ASP A 53 10.64 -8.31 -0.80
CA ASP A 53 11.26 -9.54 -0.30
C ASP A 53 12.06 -10.26 -1.39
N GLN A 54 11.54 -10.30 -2.62
CA GLN A 54 12.26 -10.86 -3.77
C GLN A 54 13.51 -10.06 -4.10
N VAL A 55 13.41 -8.72 -4.12
CA VAL A 55 14.57 -7.82 -4.33
C VAL A 55 15.63 -8.05 -3.26
N ALA A 56 15.24 -8.14 -1.98
CA ALA A 56 16.17 -8.42 -0.89
C ALA A 56 16.86 -9.79 -1.05
N LYS A 57 16.13 -10.81 -1.48
CA LYS A 57 16.70 -12.14 -1.76
C LYS A 57 17.70 -12.10 -2.92
N MET A 58 17.40 -11.38 -4.00
CA MET A 58 18.32 -11.24 -5.15
C MET A 58 19.62 -10.55 -4.74
N LYS A 59 19.54 -9.42 -4.03
CA LYS A 59 20.73 -8.71 -3.53
C LYS A 59 21.63 -9.61 -2.67
N ARG A 60 21.03 -10.41 -1.77
CA ARG A 60 21.78 -11.39 -0.97
C ARG A 60 22.46 -12.49 -1.80
N MET A 61 21.93 -12.83 -2.98
CA MET A 61 22.56 -13.80 -3.88
C MET A 61 23.70 -13.17 -4.67
N GLU A 62 23.54 -11.93 -5.14
CA GLU A 62 24.59 -11.19 -5.85
C GLU A 62 25.84 -10.93 -4.98
N GLU A 63 25.64 -10.69 -3.68
CA GLU A 63 26.73 -10.50 -2.73
C GLU A 63 27.53 -11.79 -2.44
N LYS A 64 26.98 -12.97 -2.75
CA LYS A 64 27.69 -14.24 -2.59
C LYS A 64 28.62 -14.47 -3.77
N ARG A 65 29.93 -14.41 -3.52
CA ARG A 65 30.95 -14.82 -4.48
C ARG A 65 30.78 -16.31 -4.79
N ILE A 66 30.79 -16.66 -6.08
CA ILE A 66 30.80 -18.06 -6.51
C ILE A 66 32.14 -18.68 -6.06
N PRO A 67 32.15 -19.80 -5.32
CA PRO A 67 33.37 -20.50 -4.96
C PRO A 67 34.14 -20.91 -6.22
N ALA A 68 35.47 -20.73 -6.21
CA ALA A 68 36.37 -21.15 -7.28
C ALA A 68 36.49 -22.68 -7.37
#